data_AF-A0A6N7Y6P7-F1
#
_entry.id   AF-A0A6N7Y6P7-F1
#
_cell.length_a   1.000
_cell.length_b   1.000
_cell.length_c   1.000
_cell.angle_alpha   90.00
_cell.angle_beta   90.00
_cell.angle_gamma   90.00
#
_symmetry.space_group_name_H-M   'P 1'
#
loop_
_entity.id
_entity.type
_entity.pdbx_description
1 polymer ?
#
loop_
_entity_poly.entity_id
_entity_poly.type
_entity_poly.pdbx_seq_one_letter_code
_entity_poly.pdbx_strand_id
1 'polypeptide(L)'
;MRLHRQTRHDHHHDEHAAPAPRPERRLRLVPDDPALAAERRMRRAGGPQDTALYHCGCGFVFDAPVTTTVRCPHCAGDLAW
;
A
#
# COMPACT_ATOMS: atom_id res chain seq x y z
N MET A 1 43.57 -70.13 -20.81
CA MET A 1 42.53 -69.40 -21.56
C MET A 1 41.56 -68.76 -20.58
N ARG A 2 41.30 -67.45 -20.75
CA ARG A 2 40.38 -66.55 -20.01
C ARG A 2 40.75 -66.13 -18.57
N LEU A 3 41.50 -65.02 -18.48
CA LEU A 3 41.45 -64.12 -17.32
C LEU A 3 40.24 -63.20 -17.51
N HIS A 4 39.18 -63.37 -16.73
CA HIS A 4 38.09 -62.38 -16.66
C HIS A 4 38.41 -61.44 -15.49
N ARG A 5 39.20 -60.40 -15.80
CA ARG A 5 39.48 -59.26 -14.92
C ARG A 5 38.18 -58.48 -14.75
N GLN A 6 37.40 -58.86 -13.74
CA GLN A 6 36.18 -58.16 -13.37
C GLN A 6 36.56 -56.76 -12.87
N THR A 7 36.16 -55.76 -13.63
CA THR A 7 36.23 -54.33 -13.31
C THR A 7 35.31 -54.05 -12.13
N ARG A 8 35.87 -53.69 -10.97
CA ARG A 8 35.10 -53.06 -9.90
C ARG A 8 34.78 -51.64 -10.35
N HIS A 9 33.56 -51.44 -10.83
CA HIS A 9 32.99 -50.09 -10.93
C HIS A 9 32.52 -49.68 -9.55
N ASP A 10 33.25 -48.74 -8.93
CA ASP A 10 32.79 -48.01 -7.75
C ASP A 10 31.56 -47.19 -8.14
N HIS A 11 30.38 -47.66 -7.75
CA HIS A 11 29.16 -46.86 -7.78
C HIS A 11 29.29 -45.79 -6.69
N HIS A 12 29.76 -44.61 -7.08
CA HIS A 12 29.56 -43.39 -6.29
C HIS A 12 28.06 -43.14 -6.19
N HIS A 13 27.45 -43.56 -5.08
CA HIS A 13 26.14 -43.07 -4.67
C HIS A 13 26.29 -41.58 -4.36
N ASP A 14 25.91 -40.75 -5.34
CA ASP A 14 25.68 -39.34 -5.16
C ASP A 14 24.41 -39.19 -4.30
N GLU A 15 24.59 -39.23 -2.97
CA GLU A 15 23.57 -38.76 -2.06
C GLU A 15 23.45 -37.25 -2.26
N HIS A 16 22.56 -36.86 -3.17
CA HIS A 16 22.05 -35.49 -3.29
C HIS A 16 21.37 -35.10 -1.97
N ALA A 17 22.17 -34.68 -1.00
CA ALA A 17 21.71 -34.11 0.24
C ALA A 17 20.80 -32.92 -0.07
N ALA A 18 19.57 -32.97 0.42
CA ALA A 18 18.61 -31.89 0.23
C ALA A 18 19.20 -30.57 0.75
N PRO A 19 19.05 -29.45 0.02
CA PRO A 19 19.57 -28.17 0.47
C PRO A 19 18.89 -27.76 1.79
N ALA A 20 19.68 -27.24 2.72
CA ALA A 20 19.20 -26.78 4.02
C ALA A 20 18.03 -25.78 3.86
N PRO A 21 17.04 -25.80 4.77
CA PRO A 21 15.93 -24.84 4.71
C PRO A 21 16.47 -23.42 4.80
N ARG A 22 15.98 -22.54 3.91
CA ARG A 22 16.29 -21.11 3.99
C ARG A 22 15.83 -20.59 5.36
N PRO A 23 16.61 -19.74 6.05
CA PRO A 23 16.16 -19.17 7.30
C PRO A 23 14.86 -18.42 7.03
N GLU A 24 13.77 -18.93 7.61
CA GLU A 24 12.45 -18.32 7.47
C GLU A 24 12.57 -16.88 7.94
N ARG A 25 12.24 -15.93 7.06
CA ARG A 25 12.23 -14.52 7.39
C ARG A 25 11.18 -14.36 8.49
N ARG A 26 11.62 -14.39 9.76
CA ARG A 26 10.77 -14.25 10.94
C ARG A 26 9.94 -12.99 10.72
N LEU A 27 8.66 -13.18 10.39
CA LEU A 27 7.74 -12.08 10.22
C LEU A 27 7.66 -11.42 11.59
N ARG A 28 8.25 -10.23 11.72
CA ARG A 28 8.18 -9.48 12.97
C ARG A 28 6.70 -9.16 13.16
N LEU A 29 6.06 -9.87 14.08
CA LEU A 29 4.70 -9.54 14.50
C LEU A 29 4.76 -8.13 15.06
N VAL A 30 4.28 -7.16 14.29
CA VAL A 30 4.09 -5.80 14.78
C VAL A 30 2.98 -5.92 15.83
N PRO A 31 3.20 -5.50 17.08
CA PRO A 31 2.13 -5.47 18.07
C PRO A 31 0.92 -4.74 17.50
N ASP A 32 -0.28 -5.25 17.77
CA ASP A 32 -1.54 -4.61 17.38
C ASP A 32 -1.77 -3.42 18.31
N ASP A 33 -1.00 -2.37 18.08
CA ASP A 33 -1.08 -1.13 18.83
C ASP A 33 -2.33 -0.37 18.35
N PRO A 34 -3.33 -0.19 19.22
CA PRO A 34 -4.58 0.46 18.85
C PRO A 34 -4.37 1.92 18.42
N ALA A 35 -3.34 2.60 18.93
CA ALA A 35 -3.00 3.96 18.51
C ALA A 35 -2.48 3.97 17.07
N LEU A 36 -1.63 3.01 16.70
CA LEU A 36 -1.18 2.83 15.31
C LEU A 36 -2.35 2.45 14.38
N ALA A 37 -3.31 1.64 14.84
CA ALA A 37 -4.50 1.32 14.06
C ALA A 37 -5.40 2.55 13.84
N ALA A 38 -5.60 3.37 14.88
CA ALA A 38 -6.35 4.62 14.81
C ALA A 38 -5.66 5.64 13.87
N GLU A 39 -4.35 5.79 13.97
CA GLU A 39 -3.54 6.67 13.13
C GLU A 39 -3.64 6.26 11.65
N ARG A 40 -3.52 4.97 11.33
CA ARG A 40 -3.71 4.45 9.96
C ARG A 40 -5.11 4.74 9.44
N ARG A 41 -6.14 4.64 10.28
CA ARG A 41 -7.52 4.97 9.90
C ARG A 41 -7.65 6.46 9.57
N MET A 42 -7.11 7.34 10.42
CA MET A 42 -7.12 8.78 10.17
C MET A 42 -6.39 9.15 8.88
N ARG A 43 -5.20 8.57 8.63
CA ARG A 43 -4.48 8.78 7.36
C ARG A 43 -5.29 8.31 6.16
N ARG A 44 -5.97 7.16 6.26
CA ARG A 44 -6.83 6.62 5.19
C ARG A 44 -8.09 7.45 4.96
N ALA A 45 -8.61 8.12 6.00
CA ALA A 45 -9.80 8.96 5.87
C ALA A 45 -9.58 10.17 4.95
N GLY A 46 -8.31 10.53 4.69
CA GLY A 46 -7.98 11.81 4.04
C GLY A 46 -8.08 12.93 5.07
N GLY A 47 -7.13 13.86 5.05
CA GLY A 47 -7.13 14.98 6.00
C GLY A 47 -8.34 15.91 5.84
N PRO A 48 -8.34 17.04 6.56
CA PRO A 48 -9.35 18.08 6.39
C PRO A 48 -9.51 18.47 4.92
N GLN A 49 -10.76 18.61 4.47
CA GLN A 49 -11.10 19.04 3.12
C GLN A 49 -11.18 20.56 3.08
N ASP A 50 -10.51 21.18 2.11
CA ASP A 50 -10.47 22.64 1.95
C ASP A 50 -11.66 23.14 1.10
N THR A 51 -12.87 22.96 1.65
CA THR A 51 -14.13 23.38 1.03
C THR A 51 -14.91 24.30 1.97
N ALA A 52 -15.56 25.31 1.41
CA ALA A 52 -16.37 26.27 2.14
C ALA A 52 -17.76 26.43 1.54
N LEU A 53 -18.71 26.82 2.38
CA LEU A 53 -20.07 27.17 1.99
C LEU A 53 -20.12 28.65 1.54
N TYR A 54 -20.52 28.86 0.29
CA TYR A 54 -20.61 30.18 -0.32
C TYR A 54 -22.07 30.64 -0.44
N HIS A 55 -22.31 31.91 -0.11
CA HIS A 55 -23.61 32.58 -0.28
C HIS A 55 -23.52 33.61 -1.41
N CYS A 56 -24.17 33.34 -2.54
CA CYS A 56 -24.21 34.30 -3.65
C CYS A 56 -25.28 35.36 -3.41
N GLY A 57 -25.04 36.60 -3.86
CA GLY A 57 -26.04 37.67 -3.84
C GLY A 57 -27.32 37.37 -4.64
N CYS A 58 -27.30 36.36 -5.52
CA CYS A 58 -28.51 35.86 -6.20
C CYS A 58 -29.40 34.96 -5.31
N GLY A 59 -28.96 34.63 -4.09
CA GLY A 59 -29.67 33.76 -3.14
C GLY A 59 -29.26 32.29 -3.19
N PHE A 60 -28.41 31.89 -4.14
CA PHE A 60 -27.93 30.50 -4.23
C PHE A 60 -26.81 30.21 -3.22
N VAL A 61 -26.89 29.07 -2.56
CA VAL A 61 -25.90 28.59 -1.56
C VAL A 61 -25.29 27.29 -2.05
N PHE A 62 -23.95 27.19 -2.01
CA PHE A 62 -23.24 26.04 -2.56
C PHE A 62 -21.88 25.82 -1.90
N ASP A 63 -21.43 24.57 -1.86
CA ASP A 63 -20.09 24.20 -1.43
C ASP A 63 -19.11 24.26 -2.60
N ALA A 64 -17.92 24.83 -2.39
CA ALA A 64 -16.85 24.84 -3.37
C ALA A 64 -15.46 24.81 -2.68
N PRO A 65 -14.39 24.43 -3.41
CA PRO A 65 -13.02 24.56 -2.89
C PRO A 65 -12.70 25.99 -2.52
N VAL A 66 -11.93 26.19 -1.46
CA VAL A 66 -11.47 27.53 -1.06
C VAL A 66 -10.45 28.03 -2.08
N THR A 67 -10.82 29.07 -2.82
CA THR A 67 -9.94 29.77 -3.76
C THR A 67 -10.09 31.28 -3.57
N THR A 68 -9.19 32.08 -4.12
CA THR A 68 -9.29 33.55 -4.06
C THR A 68 -10.50 34.12 -4.80
N THR A 69 -11.13 33.33 -5.69
CA THR A 69 -12.30 33.74 -6.46
C THR A 69 -13.11 32.50 -6.86
N VAL A 70 -14.41 32.54 -6.59
CA VAL A 70 -15.35 31.45 -6.88
C VAL A 70 -16.51 31.99 -7.71
N ARG A 71 -16.96 31.24 -8.72
CA ARG A 71 -18.10 31.62 -9.56
C ARG A 71 -19.36 30.88 -9.14
N CYS A 72 -20.46 31.61 -8.99
CA CYS A 72 -21.75 31.00 -8.67
C CYS A 72 -22.24 30.12 -9.84
N PRO A 73 -22.57 28.84 -9.62
CA PRO A 73 -23.05 27.96 -10.69
C PRO A 73 -24.46 28.34 -11.20
N HIS A 74 -25.20 29.16 -10.47
CA HIS A 74 -26.54 29.59 -10.85
C HIS A 74 -26.54 30.86 -11.72
N CYS A 75 -25.86 31.93 -11.29
CA CYS A 75 -25.86 33.22 -12.01
C CYS A 75 -24.52 33.61 -12.65
N ALA A 76 -23.48 32.78 -12.47
CA ALA A 76 -22.12 33.02 -12.95
C ALA A 76 -21.41 34.27 -12.39
N GLY A 77 -21.98 34.89 -11.33
CA GLY A 77 -21.37 36.00 -10.61
C GLY A 77 -20.19 35.56 -9.74
N ASP A 78 -19.22 36.46 -9.56
CA ASP A 78 -17.98 36.18 -8.84
C ASP A 78 -18.12 36.52 -7.35
N LEU A 79 -17.59 35.64 -6.50
CA LEU A 79 -17.44 35.83 -5.06
C LEU A 79 -15.95 35.85 -4.72
N ALA A 80 -15.52 36.89 -4.01
CA ALA A 80 -14.16 37.06 -3.53
C ALA A 80 -14.19 37.35 -2.02
N TRP A 81 -13.14 36.92 -1.31
CA TRP A 81 -12.93 37.13 0.12
C TRP A 81 -11.55 37.72 0.39
#